data_AF-A0A453MGT4-F1
#
_entry.id   AF-A0A453MGT4-F1
#
_cell.length_a   1.000
_cell.length_b   1.000
_cell.length_c   1.000
_cell.angle_alpha   90.00
_cell.angle_beta   90.00
_cell.angle_gamma   90.00
#
_symmetry.space_group_name_H-M   'P 1'
#
loop_
_entity.id
_entity.type
_entity.pdbx_description
1 polymer ?
#
loop_
_entity_poly.entity_id
_entity_poly.type
_entity_poly.pdbx_seq_one_letter_code
_entity_poly.pdbx_strand_id
1 'polypeptide(L)'
;QIWEDILGFENCEFYIKRWPQLVGMQFEDVLISFPDAVPCGIKMASYGGKIILNPDDCYVLQEGDEVIVIAEDDDTYTPSPLPKVKEAVYIDIVRHERNSQKILLCGMRRDIDDMIVVLDAFLAPGSELWMFNDVPEIDRERKLIEGGLDFSRLENITLVHRDGNAVIRRHLESLPLESFDSILILADESVEDSAIQADSRSLATLLLIRDIQV
;
A
#
# COMPACT_ATOMS: atom_id res chain seq x y z
N GLN A 1 6.09 -8.67 -4.95
CA GLN A 1 6.11 -8.56 -6.41
C GLN A 1 5.86 -7.16 -6.92
N ILE A 2 4.64 -6.69 -7.25
CA ILE A 2 4.49 -5.37 -7.92
C ILE A 2 5.21 -4.22 -7.18
N TRP A 3 5.04 -4.09 -5.86
CA TRP A 3 5.73 -3.06 -5.07
C TRP A 3 7.25 -3.22 -5.03
N GLU A 4 7.75 -4.46 -5.04
CA GLU A 4 9.18 -4.76 -5.08
C GLU A 4 9.77 -4.40 -6.44
N ASP A 5 9.04 -4.71 -7.51
CA ASP A 5 9.44 -4.44 -8.88
C ASP A 5 9.49 -2.93 -9.19
N ILE A 6 8.56 -2.14 -8.62
CA ILE A 6 8.45 -0.69 -8.87
C ILE A 6 9.34 0.15 -7.94
N LEU A 7 9.61 -0.31 -6.71
CA LEU A 7 10.44 0.41 -5.74
C LEU A 7 11.93 0.05 -5.84
N GLY A 8 12.25 -1.06 -6.50
CA GLY A 8 13.63 -1.43 -6.85
C GLY A 8 14.04 -0.88 -8.22
N PHE A 9 15.35 -0.94 -8.48
CA PHE A 9 15.97 -0.49 -9.75
C PHE A 9 16.12 -1.63 -10.78
N GLU A 10 15.55 -2.81 -10.51
CA GLU A 10 15.82 -4.01 -11.33
C GLU A 10 14.87 -4.15 -12.53
N ASN A 11 13.69 -3.52 -12.48
CA ASN A 11 12.66 -3.61 -13.52
C ASN A 11 12.30 -2.22 -14.03
N CYS A 12 11.03 -1.80 -13.90
CA CYS A 12 10.59 -0.48 -14.29
C CYS A 12 10.32 0.40 -13.07
N GLU A 13 10.77 1.64 -13.13
CA GLU A 13 10.66 2.61 -12.04
C GLU A 13 10.18 3.98 -12.54
N PHE A 14 10.01 4.93 -11.60
CA PHE A 14 9.52 6.26 -11.92
C PHE A 14 10.63 7.19 -12.42
N TYR A 15 10.45 7.73 -13.62
CA TYR A 15 11.31 8.78 -14.17
C TYR A 15 10.54 10.07 -14.43
N ILE A 16 11.22 11.20 -14.22
CA ILE A 16 10.68 12.54 -14.47
C ILE A 16 11.59 13.21 -15.50
N LYS A 17 11.04 13.57 -16.65
CA LYS A 17 11.83 14.14 -17.74
C LYS A 17 11.03 15.17 -18.54
N ARG A 18 11.71 16.25 -18.94
CA ARG A 18 11.14 17.28 -19.80
C ARG A 18 11.15 16.84 -21.27
N TRP A 19 10.02 17.01 -21.95
CA TRP A 19 9.85 16.68 -23.37
C TRP A 19 9.29 17.89 -24.15
N PRO A 20 10.13 18.82 -24.63
CA PRO A 20 9.68 20.04 -25.28
C PRO A 20 8.77 19.81 -26.51
N GLN A 21 8.93 18.68 -27.19
CA GLN A 21 8.12 18.30 -28.35
C GLN A 21 6.66 17.95 -28.00
N LEU A 22 6.33 17.73 -26.72
CA LEU A 22 4.99 17.41 -26.25
C LEU A 22 4.21 18.64 -25.76
N VAL A 23 4.82 19.82 -25.75
CA VAL A 23 4.16 21.06 -25.31
C VAL A 23 2.95 21.32 -26.23
N GLY A 24 1.80 21.59 -25.61
CA GLY A 24 0.52 21.79 -26.30
C GLY A 24 -0.27 20.51 -26.55
N MET A 25 0.27 19.32 -26.26
CA MET A 25 -0.49 18.07 -26.31
C MET A 25 -1.36 17.89 -25.06
N GLN A 26 -2.52 17.26 -25.23
CA GLN A 26 -3.37 16.83 -24.11
C GLN A 26 -2.78 15.57 -23.45
N PHE A 27 -3.08 15.37 -22.16
CA PHE A 27 -2.54 14.25 -21.42
C PHE A 27 -3.01 12.90 -21.98
N GLU A 28 -4.24 12.81 -22.52
CA GLU A 28 -4.74 11.60 -23.21
C GLU A 28 -3.85 11.17 -24.38
N ASP A 29 -3.31 12.13 -25.13
CA ASP A 29 -2.39 11.87 -26.25
C ASP A 29 -0.99 11.52 -25.72
N VAL A 30 -0.53 12.23 -24.69
CA VAL A 30 0.76 11.95 -24.03
C VAL A 30 0.78 10.53 -23.48
N LEU A 31 -0.32 10.07 -22.86
CA LEU A 31 -0.48 8.75 -22.27
C LEU A 31 -0.12 7.61 -23.23
N ILE A 32 -0.41 7.78 -24.52
CA ILE A 32 -0.15 6.79 -25.58
C ILE A 32 1.04 7.14 -26.48
N SER A 33 1.81 8.17 -26.12
CA SER A 33 2.92 8.66 -26.94
C SER A 33 4.22 7.87 -26.75
N PHE A 34 4.36 7.06 -25.69
CA PHE A 34 5.59 6.36 -25.36
C PHE A 34 5.44 4.85 -25.57
N PRO A 35 6.17 4.23 -26.52
CA PRO A 35 6.11 2.77 -26.73
C PRO A 35 6.67 1.97 -25.55
N ASP A 36 7.73 2.50 -24.93
CA ASP A 36 8.55 1.81 -23.91
C ASP A 36 8.37 2.42 -22.50
N ALA A 37 7.32 3.22 -22.29
CA ALA A 37 7.02 3.80 -20.99
C ALA A 37 5.52 4.09 -20.82
N VAL A 38 5.07 4.14 -19.57
CA VAL A 38 3.68 4.47 -19.23
C VAL A 38 3.63 5.80 -18.47
N PRO A 39 3.17 6.89 -19.09
CA PRO A 39 2.92 8.15 -18.39
C PRO A 39 1.89 7.99 -17.28
N CYS A 40 2.21 8.51 -16.10
CA CYS A 40 1.35 8.42 -14.92
C CYS A 40 1.16 9.77 -14.22
N GLY A 41 1.82 10.83 -14.69
CA GLY A 41 1.70 12.15 -14.07
C GLY A 41 2.47 13.24 -14.78
N ILE A 42 2.30 14.46 -14.27
CA ILE A 42 2.97 15.67 -14.74
C ILE A 42 3.54 16.42 -13.55
N LYS A 43 4.76 16.93 -13.70
CA LYS A 43 5.35 17.93 -12.83
C LYS A 43 5.13 19.31 -13.44
N MET A 44 4.26 20.09 -12.83
CA MET A 44 3.80 21.37 -13.37
C MET A 44 4.78 22.49 -13.06
N ALA A 45 5.36 23.10 -14.10
CA ALA A 45 6.27 24.24 -13.95
C ALA A 45 5.56 25.47 -13.39
N SER A 46 4.32 25.73 -13.83
CA SER A 46 3.49 26.87 -13.41
C SER A 46 3.14 26.87 -11.91
N TYR A 47 3.20 25.71 -11.27
CA TYR A 47 2.96 25.53 -9.82
C TYR A 47 4.24 25.17 -9.06
N GLY A 48 5.38 25.71 -9.48
CA GLY A 48 6.65 25.55 -8.75
C GLY A 48 7.16 24.12 -8.72
N GLY A 49 6.81 23.29 -9.70
CA GLY A 49 7.21 21.88 -9.77
C GLY A 49 6.30 20.95 -8.95
N LYS A 50 5.06 21.34 -8.67
CA LYS A 50 4.07 20.44 -8.05
C LYS A 50 3.83 19.23 -8.96
N ILE A 51 3.90 18.04 -8.38
CA ILE A 51 3.59 16.78 -9.05
C ILE A 51 2.09 16.49 -8.93
N ILE A 52 1.47 16.11 -10.05
CA ILE A 52 0.13 15.55 -10.12
C ILE A 52 0.24 14.17 -10.77
N LEU A 53 -0.13 13.13 -10.02
CA LEU A 53 -0.34 11.80 -10.57
C LEU A 53 -1.77 11.67 -11.06
N ASN A 54 -1.95 10.94 -12.16
CA ASN A 54 -3.24 10.76 -12.85
C ASN A 54 -3.97 12.10 -13.09
N PRO A 55 -3.37 13.05 -13.85
CA PRO A 55 -4.02 14.30 -14.20
C PRO A 55 -5.25 14.06 -15.09
N ASP A 56 -6.07 15.08 -15.27
CA ASP A 56 -7.20 15.04 -16.20
C ASP A 56 -6.72 14.80 -17.65
N ASP A 57 -7.42 13.97 -18.41
CA ASP A 57 -7.13 13.66 -19.81
C ASP A 57 -7.03 14.94 -20.67
N CYS A 58 -7.83 15.96 -20.36
CA CYS A 58 -7.81 17.24 -21.08
C CYS A 58 -6.69 18.21 -20.65
N TYR A 59 -5.84 17.82 -19.69
CA TYR A 59 -4.71 18.64 -19.27
C TYR A 59 -3.75 18.87 -20.43
N VAL A 60 -3.51 20.13 -20.79
CA VAL A 60 -2.58 20.51 -21.86
C VAL A 60 -1.20 20.79 -21.27
N LEU A 61 -0.18 20.07 -21.76
CA LEU A 61 1.21 20.27 -21.33
C LEU A 61 1.68 21.69 -21.68
N GLN A 62 2.21 22.38 -20.68
CA GLN A 62 2.76 23.73 -20.80
C GLN A 62 4.28 23.71 -20.97
N GLU A 63 4.83 24.85 -21.38
CA GLU A 63 6.28 25.01 -21.44
C GLU A 63 6.90 24.87 -20.04
N GLY A 64 7.84 23.94 -19.92
CA GLY A 64 8.55 23.67 -18.67
C GLY A 64 8.03 22.47 -17.90
N ASP A 65 6.85 21.96 -18.25
CA ASP A 65 6.31 20.76 -17.62
C ASP A 65 7.16 19.53 -17.94
N GLU A 66 7.22 18.61 -16.99
CA GLU A 66 7.94 17.34 -17.11
C GLU A 66 6.95 16.18 -16.99
N VAL A 67 7.12 15.16 -17.81
CA VAL A 67 6.28 13.97 -17.79
C VAL A 67 6.86 12.97 -16.80
N ILE A 68 6.00 12.41 -15.97
CA ILE A 68 6.31 11.33 -15.04
C ILE A 68 5.87 10.03 -15.71
N VAL A 69 6.80 9.09 -15.87
CA VAL A 69 6.54 7.80 -16.50
C VAL A 69 7.01 6.67 -15.59
N ILE A 70 6.47 5.47 -15.82
CA ILE A 70 7.08 4.21 -15.43
C ILE A 70 7.83 3.65 -16.66
N ALA A 71 9.14 3.45 -16.56
CA ALA A 71 10.00 2.94 -17.65
C ALA A 71 11.14 2.07 -17.09
N GLU A 72 11.83 1.32 -17.95
CA GLU A 72 12.93 0.42 -17.56
C GLU A 72 14.20 1.17 -17.11
N ASP A 73 14.54 2.29 -17.77
CA ASP A 73 15.70 3.12 -17.43
C ASP A 73 15.47 4.59 -17.86
N ASP A 74 16.32 5.52 -17.46
CA ASP A 74 16.17 6.96 -17.74
C ASP A 74 16.41 7.35 -19.22
N ASP A 75 17.03 6.44 -19.98
CA ASP A 75 17.40 6.60 -21.38
C ASP A 75 16.73 5.59 -22.36
N THR A 76 15.90 4.66 -21.87
CA THR A 76 15.26 3.61 -22.68
C THR A 76 13.96 4.02 -23.34
N TYR A 77 13.41 5.20 -23.02
CA TYR A 77 12.12 5.66 -23.52
C TYR A 77 12.17 7.03 -24.20
N THR A 78 11.34 7.20 -25.23
CA THR A 78 11.19 8.44 -25.98
C THR A 78 9.78 8.53 -26.57
N PRO A 79 9.19 9.72 -26.69
CA PRO A 79 7.89 9.84 -27.35
C PRO A 79 8.00 9.54 -28.85
N SER A 80 6.94 8.96 -29.38
CA SER A 80 6.76 8.55 -30.76
C SER A 80 5.44 9.13 -31.32
N PRO A 81 5.25 9.14 -32.65
CA PRO A 81 3.98 9.58 -33.23
C PRO A 81 2.80 8.78 -32.68
N LEU A 82 1.66 9.45 -32.49
CA LEU A 82 0.47 8.83 -31.90
C LEU A 82 0.09 7.54 -32.64
N PRO A 83 -0.02 6.40 -31.92
CA PRO A 83 -0.47 5.15 -32.52
C PRO A 83 -1.95 5.25 -32.88
N LYS A 84 -2.37 4.45 -33.86
CA LYS A 84 -3.80 4.29 -34.16
C LYS A 84 -4.42 3.36 -33.12
N VAL A 85 -5.10 3.93 -32.13
CA VAL A 85 -5.85 3.19 -31.12
C VAL A 85 -7.30 3.07 -31.54
N LYS A 86 -7.90 1.89 -31.39
CA LYS A 86 -9.33 1.69 -31.64
C LYS A 86 -10.10 2.17 -30.41
N GLU A 87 -10.95 3.17 -30.58
CA GLU A 87 -11.89 3.57 -29.53
C GLU A 87 -12.79 2.38 -29.15
N ALA A 88 -12.88 2.14 -27.86
CA ALA A 88 -13.77 1.14 -27.29
C ALA A 88 -14.92 1.85 -26.56
N VAL A 89 -16.10 1.24 -26.59
CA VAL A 89 -17.21 1.69 -25.74
C VAL A 89 -16.82 1.40 -24.30
N TYR A 90 -16.93 2.40 -23.43
CA TYR A 90 -16.75 2.23 -22.00
C TYR A 90 -17.68 1.09 -21.52
N ILE A 91 -17.07 -0.01 -21.08
CA ILE A 91 -17.80 -1.07 -20.40
C ILE A 91 -17.90 -0.62 -18.96
N ASP A 92 -19.12 -0.54 -18.44
CA ASP A 92 -19.33 -0.29 -17.02
C ASP A 92 -18.77 -1.48 -16.24
N ILE A 93 -17.52 -1.34 -15.79
CA ILE A 93 -16.89 -2.30 -14.90
C ILE A 93 -17.63 -2.12 -13.58
N VAL A 94 -18.54 -3.05 -13.27
CA VAL A 94 -19.21 -3.12 -11.98
C VAL A 94 -18.12 -3.15 -10.91
N ARG A 95 -17.91 -2.01 -10.26
CA ARG A 95 -17.03 -1.93 -9.10
C ARG A 95 -17.73 -2.69 -8.00
N HIS A 96 -17.25 -3.90 -7.71
CA HIS A 96 -17.74 -4.64 -6.57
C HIS A 96 -17.55 -3.79 -5.31
N GLU A 97 -18.60 -3.69 -4.49
CA GLU A 97 -18.49 -3.11 -3.16
C GLU A 97 -17.40 -3.87 -2.41
N ARG A 98 -16.51 -3.14 -1.74
CA ARG A 98 -15.50 -3.76 -0.87
C ARG A 98 -16.26 -4.44 0.27
N ASN A 99 -16.10 -5.75 0.40
CA ASN A 99 -16.66 -6.48 1.53
C ASN A 99 -15.87 -6.16 2.81
N SER A 100 -16.51 -6.29 3.97
CA SER A 100 -15.80 -6.24 5.24
C SER A 100 -14.75 -7.35 5.31
N GLN A 101 -13.63 -7.06 5.98
CA GLN A 101 -12.51 -7.97 6.10
C GLN A 101 -12.15 -8.20 7.57
N LYS A 102 -11.61 -9.38 7.87
CA LYS A 102 -11.01 -9.72 9.17
C LYS A 102 -9.50 -9.82 9.02
N ILE A 103 -8.78 -8.92 9.66
CA ILE A 103 -7.32 -8.89 9.63
C ILE A 103 -6.76 -9.19 11.02
N LEU A 104 -5.74 -10.04 11.09
CA LEU A 104 -5.01 -10.33 12.31
C LEU A 104 -3.62 -9.67 12.27
N LEU A 105 -3.28 -8.91 13.31
CA LEU A 105 -1.93 -8.41 13.58
C LEU A 105 -1.30 -9.27 14.69
N CYS A 106 -0.21 -9.96 14.39
CA CYS A 106 0.57 -10.71 15.35
C CYS A 106 1.82 -9.91 15.75
N GLY A 107 1.93 -9.58 17.05
CA GLY A 107 3.00 -8.75 17.59
C GLY A 107 2.57 -7.31 17.89
N MET A 108 3.34 -6.61 18.74
CA MET A 108 3.16 -5.20 19.02
C MET A 108 4.32 -4.41 18.39
N ARG A 109 4.13 -3.93 17.16
CA ARG A 109 5.12 -3.09 16.48
C ARG A 109 5.17 -1.69 17.12
N ARG A 110 6.32 -1.03 17.06
CA ARG A 110 6.42 0.42 17.28
C ARG A 110 5.48 1.17 16.33
N ASP A 111 4.85 2.23 16.81
CA ASP A 111 3.94 3.11 16.05
C ASP A 111 2.84 2.32 15.29
N ILE A 112 2.29 1.26 15.91
CA ILE A 112 1.23 0.44 15.30
C ILE A 112 -0.09 1.20 15.14
N ASP A 113 -0.28 2.28 15.89
CA ASP A 113 -1.38 3.24 15.77
C ASP A 113 -1.45 3.87 14.37
N ASP A 114 -0.31 4.24 13.76
CA ASP A 114 -0.29 4.72 12.37
C ASP A 114 -0.81 3.65 11.40
N MET A 115 -0.43 2.38 11.60
CA MET A 115 -0.94 1.28 10.79
C MET A 115 -2.45 1.09 10.96
N ILE A 116 -2.96 1.24 12.19
CA ILE A 116 -4.39 1.14 12.48
C ILE A 116 -5.16 2.24 11.75
N VAL A 117 -4.67 3.49 11.78
CA VAL A 117 -5.28 4.62 11.05
C VAL A 117 -5.31 4.37 9.54
N VAL A 118 -4.21 3.87 8.96
CA VAL A 118 -4.15 3.55 7.53
C VAL A 118 -5.12 2.41 7.18
N LEU A 119 -5.21 1.37 8.00
CA LEU A 119 -6.14 0.26 7.78
C LEU A 119 -7.61 0.70 7.92
N ASP A 120 -7.93 1.53 8.91
CA ASP A 120 -9.28 2.09 9.05
C ASP A 120 -9.70 2.89 7.82
N ALA A 121 -8.80 3.72 7.27
CA ALA A 121 -9.10 4.50 6.06
C ALA A 121 -9.24 3.64 4.79
N PHE A 122 -8.68 2.43 4.76
CA PHE A 122 -8.63 1.59 3.57
C PHE A 122 -9.73 0.50 3.53
N LEU A 123 -10.09 -0.04 4.69
CA LEU A 123 -11.01 -1.16 4.80
C LEU A 123 -12.48 -0.73 4.70
N ALA A 124 -13.34 -1.67 4.30
CA ALA A 124 -14.77 -1.41 4.21
C ALA A 124 -15.42 -1.34 5.61
N PRO A 125 -16.53 -0.61 5.77
CA PRO A 125 -17.28 -0.57 7.03
C PRO A 125 -17.63 -1.96 7.56
N GLY A 126 -17.51 -2.14 8.88
CA GLY A 126 -17.79 -3.41 9.56
C GLY A 126 -16.64 -4.41 9.49
N SER A 127 -15.44 -3.97 9.13
CA SER A 127 -14.23 -4.80 9.18
C SER A 127 -13.76 -5.00 10.63
N GLU A 128 -12.99 -6.06 10.88
CA GLU A 128 -12.42 -6.37 12.19
C GLU A 128 -10.90 -6.39 12.09
N LEU A 129 -10.23 -5.72 13.04
CA LEU A 129 -8.79 -5.75 13.18
C LEU A 129 -8.43 -6.38 14.53
N TRP A 130 -7.93 -7.61 14.48
CA TRP A 130 -7.57 -8.38 15.65
C TRP A 130 -6.12 -8.13 16.01
N MET A 131 -5.87 -7.74 17.26
CA MET A 131 -4.51 -7.54 17.79
C MET A 131 -4.15 -8.69 18.72
N PHE A 132 -3.16 -9.48 18.33
CA PHE A 132 -2.65 -10.61 19.11
C PHE A 132 -1.19 -10.42 19.49
N ASN A 133 -0.94 -10.14 20.76
CA ASN A 133 0.40 -9.98 21.32
C ASN A 133 0.37 -10.18 22.86
N ASP A 134 1.54 -10.13 23.49
CA ASP A 134 1.71 -10.42 24.92
C ASP A 134 1.58 -9.18 25.82
N VAL A 135 1.26 -8.01 25.24
CA VAL A 135 0.97 -6.79 25.99
C VAL A 135 -0.48 -6.86 26.50
N PRO A 136 -0.73 -6.73 27.82
CA PRO A 136 -2.09 -6.71 28.36
C PRO A 136 -2.97 -5.66 27.68
N GLU A 137 -4.24 -5.97 27.44
CA GLU A 137 -5.20 -5.09 26.76
C GLU A 137 -5.22 -3.65 27.30
N ILE A 138 -5.24 -3.47 28.62
CA ILE A 138 -5.22 -2.15 29.28
C ILE A 138 -3.97 -1.34 28.90
N ASP A 139 -2.81 -1.99 28.82
CA ASP A 139 -1.55 -1.34 28.48
C ASP A 139 -1.47 -1.03 26.98
N ARG A 140 -2.10 -1.87 26.14
CA ARG A 140 -2.22 -1.61 24.69
C ARG A 140 -3.08 -0.40 24.40
N GLU A 141 -4.27 -0.32 24.98
CA GLU A 141 -5.16 0.82 24.80
C GLU A 141 -4.47 2.12 25.22
N ARG A 142 -3.76 2.10 26.36
CA ARG A 142 -2.98 3.25 26.82
C ARG A 142 -1.91 3.65 25.82
N LYS A 143 -1.11 2.71 25.32
CA LYS A 143 -0.07 2.97 24.30
C LYS A 143 -0.65 3.58 23.03
N LEU A 144 -1.78 3.04 22.55
CA LEU A 144 -2.44 3.55 21.35
C LEU A 144 -2.95 4.98 21.52
N ILE A 145 -3.56 5.29 22.67
CA ILE A 145 -4.00 6.66 23.00
C ILE A 145 -2.81 7.62 23.13
N GLU A 146 -1.72 7.17 23.75
CA GLU A 146 -0.47 7.95 23.87
C GLU A 146 0.18 8.23 22.50
N GLY A 147 0.06 7.29 21.54
CA GLY A 147 0.42 7.49 20.13
C GLY A 147 -0.50 8.46 19.37
N GLY A 148 -1.67 8.79 19.95
CA GLY A 148 -2.63 9.73 19.37
C GLY A 148 -3.82 9.05 18.68
N LEU A 149 -3.98 7.73 18.83
CA LEU A 149 -5.16 7.02 18.33
C LEU A 149 -6.39 7.38 19.15
N ASP A 150 -7.43 7.87 18.48
CA ASP A 150 -8.75 8.09 19.06
C ASP A 150 -9.71 7.01 18.57
N PHE A 151 -10.00 6.04 19.43
CA PHE A 151 -10.91 4.92 19.12
C PHE A 151 -12.31 5.37 18.70
N SER A 152 -12.76 6.55 19.16
CA SER A 152 -14.08 7.07 18.80
C SER A 152 -14.17 7.59 17.36
N ARG A 153 -13.03 7.76 16.71
CA ARG A 153 -12.90 8.24 15.33
C ARG A 153 -12.66 7.12 14.31
N LEU A 154 -12.59 5.87 14.76
CA LEU A 154 -12.55 4.72 13.86
C LEU A 154 -13.91 4.55 13.20
N GLU A 155 -13.96 4.60 11.88
CA GLU A 155 -15.22 4.57 11.11
C GLU A 155 -15.52 3.19 10.52
N ASN A 156 -14.49 2.46 10.13
CA ASN A 156 -14.63 1.25 9.32
C ASN A 156 -14.28 -0.03 10.07
N ILE A 157 -13.36 0.04 11.05
CA ILE A 157 -12.86 -1.13 11.78
C ILE A 157 -13.34 -1.19 13.22
N THR A 158 -13.51 -2.41 13.72
CA THR A 158 -13.59 -2.71 15.17
C THR A 158 -12.30 -3.40 15.61
N LEU A 159 -11.69 -2.89 16.68
CA LEU A 159 -10.51 -3.53 17.28
C LEU A 159 -10.93 -4.68 18.19
N VAL A 160 -10.25 -5.82 18.03
CA VAL A 160 -10.46 -7.01 18.86
C VAL A 160 -9.14 -7.40 19.52
N HIS A 161 -9.08 -7.29 20.84
CA HIS A 161 -7.88 -7.60 21.62
C HIS A 161 -7.82 -9.08 22.00
N ARG A 162 -6.67 -9.72 21.75
CA ARG A 162 -6.34 -11.06 22.24
C ARG A 162 -4.96 -11.07 22.86
N ASP A 163 -4.86 -11.59 24.07
CA ASP A 163 -3.59 -11.73 24.78
C ASP A 163 -2.95 -13.07 24.41
N GLY A 164 -1.67 -13.05 24.05
CA GLY A 164 -0.92 -14.26 23.83
C GLY A 164 0.41 -14.04 23.11
N ASN A 165 1.28 -15.04 23.25
CA ASN A 165 2.59 -15.04 22.64
C ASN A 165 2.54 -15.74 21.26
N ALA A 166 2.90 -15.01 20.20
CA ALA A 166 2.90 -15.45 18.80
C ALA A 166 3.82 -16.65 18.51
N VAL A 167 4.84 -16.90 19.33
CA VAL A 167 5.70 -18.08 19.16
C VAL A 167 5.25 -19.30 19.97
N ILE A 168 4.07 -19.24 20.62
CA ILE A 168 3.51 -20.36 21.39
C ILE A 168 2.29 -20.93 20.65
N ARG A 169 2.43 -22.16 20.13
CA ARG A 169 1.39 -22.89 19.40
C ARG A 169 0.02 -22.85 20.07
N ARG A 170 -0.04 -23.22 21.35
CA ARG A 170 -1.29 -23.29 22.13
C ARG A 170 -2.05 -21.96 22.19
N HIS A 171 -1.34 -20.83 22.14
CA HIS A 171 -1.99 -19.51 22.14
C HIS A 171 -2.54 -19.18 20.75
N LEU A 172 -1.81 -19.50 19.69
CA LEU A 172 -2.30 -19.35 18.31
C LEU A 172 -3.51 -20.25 18.01
N GLU A 173 -3.55 -21.47 18.53
CA GLU A 173 -4.68 -22.41 18.41
C GLU A 173 -5.98 -21.88 19.05
N SER A 174 -5.90 -20.87 19.92
CA SER A 174 -7.09 -20.23 20.50
C SER A 174 -7.75 -19.21 19.56
N LEU A 175 -7.08 -18.84 18.47
CA LEU A 175 -7.56 -17.89 17.48
C LEU A 175 -8.31 -18.61 16.35
N PRO A 176 -9.35 -18.00 15.75
CA PRO A 176 -10.04 -18.55 14.59
C PRO A 176 -9.22 -18.29 13.30
N LEU A 177 -8.04 -18.92 13.17
CA LEU A 177 -7.04 -18.62 12.14
C LEU A 177 -7.57 -18.74 10.70
N GLU A 178 -8.57 -19.59 10.47
CA GLU A 178 -9.18 -19.83 9.16
C GLU A 178 -10.18 -18.73 8.76
N SER A 179 -10.58 -17.86 9.69
CA SER A 179 -11.54 -16.79 9.44
C SER A 179 -10.93 -15.46 9.02
N PHE A 180 -9.61 -15.33 9.09
CA PHE A 180 -8.92 -14.09 8.72
C PHE A 180 -8.64 -14.06 7.22
N ASP A 181 -9.00 -12.96 6.57
CA ASP A 181 -8.67 -12.70 5.17
C ASP A 181 -7.16 -12.46 4.99
N SER A 182 -6.51 -11.93 6.02
CA SER A 182 -5.08 -11.63 6.02
C SER A 182 -4.51 -11.63 7.42
N ILE A 183 -3.29 -12.16 7.55
CA ILE A 183 -2.53 -12.18 8.81
C ILE A 183 -1.20 -11.47 8.57
N LEU A 184 -0.96 -10.40 9.32
CA LEU A 184 0.30 -9.66 9.31
C LEU A 184 1.11 -10.06 10.55
N ILE A 185 2.27 -10.65 10.32
CA ILE A 185 3.23 -10.98 11.38
C ILE A 185 4.23 -9.84 11.46
N LEU A 186 4.21 -9.12 12.57
CA LEU A 186 4.97 -7.90 12.77
C LEU A 186 6.19 -8.16 13.64
N ALA A 187 7.28 -7.45 13.37
CA ALA A 187 8.41 -7.38 14.29
C ALA A 187 7.94 -6.69 15.58
N ASP A 188 8.04 -7.40 16.70
CA ASP A 188 7.62 -6.89 17.99
C ASP A 188 8.64 -5.86 18.52
N GLU A 189 8.14 -4.76 19.08
CA GLU A 189 8.92 -3.67 19.67
C GLU A 189 9.95 -4.19 20.68
N SER A 190 9.63 -5.26 21.41
CA SER A 190 10.52 -5.86 22.42
C SER A 190 11.79 -6.49 21.86
N VAL A 191 11.84 -6.79 20.55
CA VAL A 191 12.96 -7.48 19.90
C VAL A 191 13.43 -6.82 18.61
N GLU A 192 12.83 -5.69 18.21
CA GLU A 192 13.11 -5.06 16.91
C GLU A 192 14.54 -4.50 16.81
N ASP A 193 15.20 -4.21 17.94
CA ASP A 193 16.61 -3.79 17.98
C ASP A 193 17.58 -4.89 17.50
N SER A 194 17.12 -6.15 17.43
CA SER A 194 17.87 -7.28 16.89
C SER A 194 17.13 -7.91 15.72
N ALA A 195 17.50 -7.53 14.49
CA ALA A 195 16.92 -8.05 13.26
C ALA A 195 16.87 -9.60 13.24
N ILE A 196 17.96 -10.26 13.66
CA ILE A 196 18.04 -11.73 13.72
C ILE A 196 16.97 -12.32 14.65
N GLN A 197 16.72 -11.69 15.81
CA GLN A 197 15.71 -12.17 16.76
C GLN A 197 14.29 -11.89 16.27
N ALA A 198 14.06 -10.70 15.71
CA ALA A 198 12.77 -10.33 15.12
C ALA A 198 12.39 -11.29 13.96
N ASP A 199 13.31 -11.51 13.02
CA ASP A 199 13.09 -12.42 11.88
C ASP A 199 12.85 -13.85 12.33
N SER A 200 13.63 -14.34 13.29
CA SER A 200 13.46 -15.69 13.85
C SER A 200 12.06 -15.88 14.45
N ARG A 201 11.56 -14.90 15.21
CA ARG A 201 10.21 -14.94 15.80
C ARG A 201 9.11 -14.83 14.75
N SER A 202 9.28 -13.98 13.74
CA SER A 202 8.33 -13.84 12.63
C SER A 202 8.21 -15.14 11.83
N LEU A 203 9.35 -15.76 11.48
CA LEU A 203 9.38 -17.05 10.78
C LEU A 203 8.80 -18.19 11.63
N ALA A 204 9.11 -18.23 12.93
CA ALA A 204 8.53 -19.21 13.83
C ALA A 204 6.99 -19.08 13.92
N THR A 205 6.49 -17.86 14.04
CA THR A 205 5.05 -17.55 14.04
C THR A 205 4.40 -18.00 12.73
N LEU A 206 5.03 -17.71 11.59
CA LEU A 206 4.54 -18.11 10.27
C LEU A 206 4.40 -19.63 10.16
N LEU A 207 5.44 -20.38 10.56
CA LEU A 207 5.45 -21.83 10.53
C LEU A 207 4.37 -22.41 11.45
N LEU A 208 4.19 -21.87 12.65
CA LEU A 208 3.16 -22.31 13.58
C LEU A 208 1.75 -22.08 13.03
N ILE A 209 1.46 -20.88 12.50
CA ILE A 209 0.15 -20.57 11.90
C ILE A 209 -0.13 -21.52 10.74
N ARG A 210 0.85 -21.74 9.86
CA ARG A 210 0.68 -22.65 8.72
C ARG A 210 0.45 -24.08 9.15
N ASP A 211 1.16 -24.57 10.18
CA ASP A 211 0.99 -25.93 10.68
C ASP A 211 -0.34 -26.13 11.44
N ILE A 212 -0.92 -25.08 12.03
CA ILE A 212 -2.26 -25.14 12.67
C ILE A 212 -3.38 -25.15 11.62
N GLN A 213 -3.21 -24.42 10.50
CA GLN A 213 -4.20 -24.33 9.42
C GLN A 213 -4.27 -25.58 8.51
N VAL A 214 -3.38 -26.57 8.71
CA VAL A 214 -3.32 -27.84 7.96
C VAL A 214 -4.27 -28.87 8.57
#